data_AF-K5XT48-F1
#
_entry.id   AF-K5XT48-F1
#
_cell.length_a   1.000
_cell.length_b   1.000
_cell.length_c   1.000
_cell.angle_alpha   90.00
_cell.angle_beta   90.00
_cell.angle_gamma   90.00
#
_symmetry.space_group_name_H-M   'P 1'
#
loop_
_entity.id
_entity.type
_entity.pdbx_description
1 polymer ?
#
loop_
_entity_poly.entity_id
_entity_poly.type
_entity_poly.pdbx_seq_one_letter_code
_entity_poly.pdbx_strand_id
1 'polypeptide(L)'
;TSEVIGILPIPDDIRERSAMAQYVPVSDSRQQYTFIASMQGTRKPVLPVHTPDEEHFFHELMQSDPSFSPQSGEPHWNKAVRVWNSNAERVGIYYKLVEQLKTYYAKWKARLHIKEAFSMTAAQRRSVARQIHDPHCSLLAPAIPAKPLELHHVLGGLSTMIPHPPELSHHLSSTSIVPVATQPVVLRKQRIIYTSAKRTHEIIVPCGRSLQEDNAWKHSNNVYNACIRNRSHSYVIPSVRLEMHANQCVASQLHKKMVVAKSRKPRTCKKCAKPECPGKRSVKDCKNLCHDCGKYECRGRNSKRLHLTC
;
A
#
# COMPACT_ATOMS: atom_id res chain seq x y z
N THR A 1 37.62 -3.83 -4.69
CA THR A 1 36.56 -3.57 -3.68
C THR A 1 35.40 -4.49 -3.97
N SER A 2 35.20 -5.53 -3.16
CA SER A 2 34.04 -6.42 -3.33
C SER A 2 32.80 -5.70 -2.84
N GLU A 3 32.09 -5.05 -3.75
CA GLU A 3 30.78 -4.46 -3.45
C GLU A 3 29.83 -5.61 -3.07
N VAL A 4 29.55 -5.72 -1.77
CA VAL A 4 28.61 -6.71 -1.25
C VAL A 4 27.23 -6.19 -1.60
N ILE A 5 26.61 -6.81 -2.61
CA ILE A 5 25.21 -6.58 -2.97
C ILE A 5 24.37 -6.57 -1.68
N GLY A 6 23.64 -5.46 -1.47
CA GLY A 6 23.20 -4.90 -0.19
C GLY A 6 22.27 -5.71 0.72
N ILE A 7 22.59 -6.97 0.97
CA ILE A 7 21.99 -7.79 2.03
C ILE A 7 22.92 -7.66 3.24
N LEU A 8 22.54 -6.79 4.18
CA LEU A 8 23.29 -6.57 5.41
C LEU A 8 22.96 -7.66 6.44
N PRO A 9 23.96 -8.16 7.19
CA PRO A 9 23.72 -9.05 8.32
C PRO A 9 22.87 -8.35 9.37
N ILE A 10 21.94 -9.09 9.98
CA ILE A 10 21.09 -8.54 11.04
C ILE A 10 21.87 -8.60 12.36
N PRO A 11 22.06 -7.45 13.05
CA PRO A 11 22.71 -7.41 14.36
C PRO A 11 22.08 -8.37 15.37
N ASP A 12 22.91 -9.01 16.20
CA ASP A 12 22.49 -10.03 17.17
C ASP A 12 21.44 -9.50 18.15
N ASP A 13 21.59 -8.24 18.61
CA ASP A 13 20.66 -7.57 19.52
C ASP A 13 19.27 -7.36 18.88
N ILE A 14 19.20 -7.09 17.57
CA ILE A 14 17.93 -7.01 16.83
C ILE A 14 17.34 -8.41 16.64
N ARG A 15 18.19 -9.40 16.33
CA ARG A 15 17.80 -10.79 16.13
C ARG A 15 17.13 -11.37 17.38
N GLU A 16 17.78 -11.22 18.54
CA GLU A 16 17.28 -11.68 19.83
C GLU A 16 16.02 -10.94 20.27
N ARG A 17 16.00 -9.59 20.19
CA ARG A 17 14.82 -8.78 20.54
C ARG A 17 13.60 -9.11 19.68
N SER A 18 13.82 -9.56 18.44
CA SER A 18 12.75 -9.94 17.51
C SER A 18 12.42 -11.43 17.53
N ALA A 19 13.00 -12.22 18.44
CA ALA A 19 12.80 -13.66 18.55
C ALA A 19 13.11 -14.43 17.24
N MET A 20 14.17 -14.05 16.53
CA MET A 20 14.65 -14.73 15.33
C MET A 20 15.75 -15.74 15.71
N ALA A 21 15.70 -16.95 15.18
CA ALA A 21 16.76 -17.93 15.40
C ALA A 21 18.00 -17.61 14.53
N GLN A 22 19.19 -18.01 15.01
CA GLN A 22 20.43 -17.89 14.25
C GLN A 22 20.47 -18.90 13.10
N TYR A 23 21.12 -18.53 12.00
CA TYR A 23 21.31 -19.42 10.85
C TYR A 23 22.21 -20.62 11.19
N VAL A 24 21.78 -21.83 10.82
CA VAL A 24 22.55 -23.08 11.01
C VAL A 24 22.71 -23.79 9.66
N PRO A 25 23.92 -23.75 9.04
CA PRO A 25 24.13 -24.22 7.66
C PRO A 25 23.64 -25.64 7.36
N VAL A 26 23.80 -26.56 8.32
CA VAL A 26 23.48 -27.98 8.14
C VAL A 26 21.97 -28.21 8.07
N SER A 27 21.21 -27.56 8.96
CA SER A 27 19.76 -27.74 9.09
C SER A 27 18.97 -26.94 8.06
N ASP A 28 19.51 -25.81 7.61
CA ASP A 28 18.76 -24.81 6.84
C ASP A 28 19.04 -24.87 5.33
N SER A 29 19.92 -25.75 4.86
CA SER A 29 20.32 -25.84 3.44
C SER A 29 19.16 -26.06 2.45
N ARG A 30 18.06 -26.69 2.90
CA ARG A 30 16.90 -27.03 2.07
C ARG A 30 15.82 -25.94 1.99
N GLN A 31 15.96 -24.84 2.73
CA GLN A 31 14.91 -23.82 2.75
C GLN A 31 14.91 -22.98 1.46
N GLN A 32 13.78 -22.35 1.16
CA GLN A 32 13.74 -21.34 0.12
C GLN A 32 14.50 -20.09 0.59
N TYR A 33 15.29 -19.51 -0.31
CA TYR A 33 16.13 -18.33 -0.06
C TYR A 33 17.22 -18.51 1.00
N THR A 34 17.82 -19.71 1.10
CA THR A 34 18.97 -20.00 1.98
C THR A 34 20.08 -18.96 1.88
N PHE A 35 20.37 -18.47 0.67
CA PHE A 35 21.37 -17.42 0.46
C PHE A 35 21.06 -16.15 1.26
N ILE A 36 19.82 -15.66 1.23
CA ILE A 36 19.40 -14.45 1.96
C ILE A 36 19.48 -14.69 3.46
N ALA A 37 19.00 -15.84 3.94
CA ALA A 37 19.04 -16.22 5.36
C ALA A 37 20.49 -16.30 5.89
N SER A 38 21.38 -16.92 5.11
CA SER A 38 22.81 -17.02 5.39
C SER A 38 23.47 -15.64 5.47
N MET A 39 23.20 -14.76 4.51
CA MET A 39 23.74 -13.39 4.50
C MET A 39 23.20 -12.54 5.66
N GLN A 40 21.96 -12.77 6.07
CA GLN A 40 21.32 -12.05 7.19
C GLN A 40 21.71 -12.62 8.57
N GLY A 41 22.30 -13.81 8.63
CA GLY A 41 22.62 -14.49 9.89
C GLY A 41 21.37 -14.96 10.65
N THR A 42 20.26 -15.22 9.95
CA THR A 42 19.00 -15.69 10.53
C THR A 42 18.58 -17.03 9.97
N ARG A 43 17.93 -17.85 10.77
CA ARG A 43 17.48 -19.20 10.38
C ARG A 43 16.58 -19.17 9.15
N LYS A 44 15.61 -18.26 9.14
CA LYS A 44 14.74 -17.98 7.98
C LYS A 44 15.07 -16.60 7.41
N PRO A 45 14.87 -16.37 6.11
CA PRO A 45 15.11 -15.05 5.53
C PRO A 45 14.08 -14.05 6.07
N VAL A 46 14.52 -12.80 6.22
CA VAL A 46 13.68 -11.66 6.58
C VAL A 46 13.22 -10.98 5.31
N LEU A 47 11.93 -11.16 4.99
CA LEU A 47 11.31 -10.66 3.75
C LEU A 47 10.08 -9.80 4.07
N PRO A 48 9.67 -8.86 3.22
CA PRO A 48 8.36 -8.20 3.36
C PRO A 48 7.21 -9.20 3.43
N VAL A 49 6.04 -8.81 3.95
CA VAL A 49 4.83 -9.67 3.85
C VAL A 49 4.41 -9.74 2.39
N HIS A 50 4.48 -10.93 1.80
CA HIS A 50 4.28 -11.11 0.35
C HIS A 50 3.56 -12.40 -0.03
N THR A 51 3.45 -13.39 0.85
CA THR A 51 2.72 -14.63 0.55
C THR A 51 1.28 -14.57 1.06
N PRO A 52 0.33 -15.27 0.42
CA PRO A 52 -1.06 -15.35 0.90
C PRO A 52 -1.16 -15.93 2.33
N ASP A 53 -0.31 -16.90 2.67
CA ASP A 53 -0.26 -17.51 4.00
C ASP A 53 0.16 -16.49 5.07
N GLU A 54 1.14 -15.63 4.75
CA GLU A 54 1.54 -14.53 5.62
C GLU A 54 0.43 -13.48 5.77
N GLU A 55 -0.27 -13.14 4.68
CA GLU A 55 -1.41 -12.22 4.76
C GLU A 55 -2.49 -12.82 5.68
N HIS A 56 -2.83 -14.10 5.49
CA HIS A 56 -3.81 -14.80 6.32
C HIS A 56 -3.40 -14.83 7.80
N PHE A 57 -2.15 -15.19 8.07
CA PHE A 57 -1.62 -15.22 9.43
C PHE A 57 -1.62 -13.84 10.09
N PHE A 58 -1.28 -12.78 9.35
CA PHE A 58 -1.42 -11.40 9.84
C PHE A 58 -2.86 -11.07 10.21
N HIS A 59 -3.82 -11.47 9.37
CA HIS A 59 -5.25 -11.26 9.61
C HIS A 59 -5.75 -12.02 10.85
N GLU A 60 -5.24 -13.24 11.08
CA GLU A 60 -5.53 -14.03 12.27
C GLU A 60 -5.01 -13.34 13.52
N LEU A 61 -3.73 -12.93 13.54
CA LEU A 61 -3.13 -12.24 14.67
C LEU A 61 -3.83 -10.91 14.99
N MET A 62 -4.29 -10.18 13.98
CA MET A 62 -5.11 -8.98 14.18
C MET A 62 -6.42 -9.22 14.92
N GLN A 63 -6.96 -10.45 14.87
CA GLN A 63 -8.21 -10.83 15.52
C GLN A 63 -7.99 -11.50 16.88
N SER A 64 -6.92 -12.28 17.03
CA SER A 64 -6.70 -13.14 18.20
C SER A 64 -5.68 -12.59 19.19
N ASP A 65 -4.66 -11.86 18.73
CA ASP A 65 -3.52 -11.48 19.57
C ASP A 65 -3.59 -10.01 20.04
N PRO A 66 -3.55 -9.75 21.37
CA PRO A 66 -3.67 -8.41 21.93
C PRO A 66 -2.47 -7.50 21.63
N SER A 67 -1.33 -8.04 21.18
CA SER A 67 -0.20 -7.23 20.73
C SER A 67 -0.45 -6.62 19.35
N PHE A 68 -1.29 -7.23 18.52
CA PHE A 68 -1.68 -6.70 17.21
C PHE A 68 -2.92 -5.81 17.28
N SER A 69 -3.83 -6.02 18.24
CA SER A 69 -5.03 -5.19 18.39
C SER A 69 -5.26 -4.78 19.84
N PRO A 70 -4.41 -3.90 20.40
CA PRO A 70 -4.63 -3.39 21.74
C PRO A 70 -5.79 -2.39 21.77
N GLN A 71 -6.46 -2.27 22.93
CA GLN A 71 -7.55 -1.32 23.13
C GLN A 71 -7.13 0.15 22.89
N SER A 72 -5.82 0.45 22.99
CA SER A 72 -5.22 1.77 22.72
C SER A 72 -5.14 2.13 21.23
N GLY A 73 -5.40 1.19 20.32
CA GLY A 73 -5.57 1.43 18.88
C GLY A 73 -4.38 1.05 18.00
N GLU A 74 -3.13 1.33 18.39
CA GLU A 74 -1.95 0.97 17.60
C GLU A 74 -1.25 -0.30 18.12
N PRO A 75 -0.82 -1.22 17.23
CA PRO A 75 -0.13 -2.45 17.62
C PRO A 75 1.14 -2.21 18.44
N HIS A 76 1.38 -3.07 19.43
CA HIS A 76 2.63 -3.09 20.20
C HIS A 76 3.74 -3.77 19.39
N TRP A 77 4.31 -3.06 18.42
CA TRP A 77 5.19 -3.63 17.39
C TRP A 77 6.33 -4.53 17.89
N ASN A 78 6.99 -4.14 18.99
CA ASN A 78 8.08 -4.95 19.57
C ASN A 78 7.59 -6.29 20.12
N LYS A 79 6.36 -6.35 20.64
CA LYS A 79 5.74 -7.61 21.09
C LYS A 79 5.18 -8.38 19.89
N ALA A 80 4.52 -7.68 18.97
CA ALA A 80 3.92 -8.24 17.77
C ALA A 80 4.95 -8.97 16.89
N VAL A 81 6.14 -8.39 16.70
CA VAL A 81 7.22 -9.02 15.90
C VAL A 81 7.73 -10.30 16.57
N ARG A 82 7.82 -10.33 17.90
CA ARG A 82 8.21 -11.54 18.64
C ARG A 82 7.18 -12.64 18.50
N VAL A 83 5.89 -12.30 18.62
CA VAL A 83 4.78 -13.25 18.40
C VAL A 83 4.83 -13.79 16.97
N TRP A 84 5.01 -12.91 15.98
CA TRP A 84 5.13 -13.31 14.59
C TRP A 84 6.29 -14.30 14.37
N ASN A 85 7.51 -13.92 14.74
CA ASN A 85 8.71 -14.70 14.45
C ASN A 85 8.76 -16.01 15.24
N SER A 86 8.19 -16.04 16.46
CA SER A 86 8.07 -17.27 17.24
C SER A 86 7.14 -18.29 16.57
N ASN A 87 6.07 -17.82 15.91
CA ASN A 87 5.15 -18.67 15.16
C ASN A 87 5.65 -18.98 13.74
N ALA A 88 6.49 -18.11 13.17
CA ALA A 88 7.06 -18.31 11.84
C ALA A 88 7.80 -19.64 11.73
N GLU A 89 8.45 -20.07 12.81
CA GLU A 89 9.12 -21.37 12.87
C GLU A 89 8.16 -22.55 12.65
N ARG A 90 6.95 -22.46 13.21
CA ARG A 90 5.94 -23.53 13.20
C ARG A 90 5.10 -23.55 11.92
N VAL A 91 4.76 -22.38 11.40
CA VAL A 91 3.78 -22.22 10.30
C VAL A 91 4.45 -22.24 8.92
N GLY A 92 5.79 -22.14 8.87
CA GLY A 92 6.52 -22.16 7.59
C GLY A 92 6.53 -20.83 6.85
N ILE A 93 6.22 -19.73 7.53
CA ILE A 93 6.32 -18.36 6.99
C ILE A 93 7.70 -17.74 7.30
N TYR A 94 7.98 -16.58 6.71
CA TYR A 94 9.26 -15.89 6.85
C TYR A 94 9.30 -14.95 8.07
N TYR A 95 10.51 -14.67 8.54
CA TYR A 95 10.72 -13.69 9.60
C TYR A 95 10.42 -12.27 9.12
N LYS A 96 10.02 -11.42 10.07
CA LYS A 96 9.72 -10.00 9.84
C LYS A 96 10.45 -9.12 10.85
N LEU A 97 10.78 -7.91 10.41
CA LEU A 97 11.16 -6.80 11.27
C LEU A 97 9.96 -5.91 11.60
N VAL A 98 10.13 -5.06 12.61
CA VAL A 98 9.12 -4.09 13.05
C VAL A 98 8.70 -3.17 11.89
N GLU A 99 9.66 -2.69 11.10
CA GLU A 99 9.46 -1.78 9.98
C GLU A 99 8.63 -2.43 8.88
N GLN A 100 8.86 -3.72 8.60
CA GLN A 100 8.12 -4.47 7.60
C GLN A 100 6.67 -4.68 8.03
N LEU A 101 6.44 -5.03 9.30
CA LEU A 101 5.07 -5.17 9.85
C LEU A 101 4.32 -3.83 9.87
N LYS A 102 5.00 -2.73 10.26
CA LYS A 102 4.42 -1.36 10.20
C LYS A 102 4.02 -0.98 8.78
N THR A 103 4.91 -1.24 7.82
CA THR A 103 4.66 -0.94 6.40
C THR A 103 3.47 -1.74 5.88
N TYR A 104 3.41 -3.05 6.17
CA TYR A 104 2.29 -3.89 5.79
C TYR A 104 0.98 -3.45 6.46
N TYR A 105 1.02 -3.10 7.75
CA TYR A 105 -0.14 -2.59 8.47
C TYR A 105 -0.70 -1.31 7.86
N ALA A 106 0.15 -0.36 7.47
CA ALA A 106 -0.29 0.85 6.80
C ALA A 106 -1.01 0.53 5.48
N LYS A 107 -0.45 -0.40 4.68
CA LYS A 107 -1.09 -0.90 3.44
C LYS A 107 -2.42 -1.59 3.72
N TRP A 108 -2.47 -2.45 4.75
CA TRP A 108 -3.68 -3.14 5.18
C TRP A 108 -4.78 -2.18 5.63
N LYS A 109 -4.43 -1.17 6.43
CA LYS A 109 -5.36 -0.13 6.91
C LYS A 109 -5.89 0.71 5.75
N ALA A 110 -5.05 1.06 4.78
CA ALA A 110 -5.49 1.71 3.54
C ALA A 110 -6.48 0.83 2.76
N ARG A 111 -6.20 -0.47 2.61
CA ARG A 111 -7.14 -1.42 1.98
C ARG A 111 -8.47 -1.49 2.74
N LEU A 112 -8.45 -1.46 4.07
CA LEU A 112 -9.66 -1.42 4.88
C LEU A 112 -10.47 -0.13 4.66
N HIS A 113 -9.85 1.04 4.69
CA HIS A 113 -10.54 2.30 4.41
C HIS A 113 -11.12 2.33 3.00
N ILE A 114 -10.43 1.75 2.01
CA ILE A 114 -10.97 1.60 0.66
C ILE A 114 -12.20 0.69 0.70
N LYS A 115 -12.16 -0.48 1.34
CA LYS A 115 -13.32 -1.37 1.47
C LYS A 115 -14.50 -0.69 2.15
N GLU A 116 -14.25 0.08 3.20
CA GLU A 116 -15.25 0.87 3.93
C GLU A 116 -15.87 1.93 3.03
N ALA A 117 -15.05 2.75 2.35
CA ALA A 117 -15.53 3.75 1.40
C ALA A 117 -16.34 3.14 0.25
N PHE A 118 -15.91 1.97 -0.24
CA PHE A 118 -16.66 1.19 -1.23
C PHE A 118 -18.00 0.74 -0.67
N SER A 119 -18.06 0.25 0.57
CA SER A 119 -19.31 -0.13 1.24
C SER A 119 -20.27 1.06 1.37
N MET A 120 -19.76 2.20 1.88
CA MET A 120 -20.56 3.41 2.06
C MET A 120 -21.13 3.97 0.75
N THR A 121 -20.37 3.88 -0.33
CA THR A 121 -20.78 4.37 -1.66
C THR A 121 -21.51 3.31 -2.49
N ALA A 122 -21.78 2.12 -1.94
CA ALA A 122 -22.33 1.00 -2.70
C ALA A 122 -23.67 1.36 -3.38
N ALA A 123 -24.59 2.04 -2.69
CA ALA A 123 -25.89 2.41 -3.26
C ALA A 123 -25.76 3.38 -4.44
N GLN A 124 -24.93 4.42 -4.29
CA GLN A 124 -24.66 5.41 -5.34
C GLN A 124 -23.96 4.76 -6.54
N ARG A 125 -22.93 3.95 -6.28
CA ARG A 125 -22.19 3.23 -7.33
C ARG A 125 -23.07 2.23 -8.07
N ARG A 126 -24.03 1.56 -7.42
CA ARG A 126 -25.01 0.69 -8.10
C ARG A 126 -25.90 1.45 -9.07
N SER A 127 -26.29 2.69 -8.76
CA SER A 127 -27.06 3.53 -9.69
C SER A 127 -26.27 3.85 -10.95
N VAL A 128 -25.03 4.32 -10.76
CA VAL A 128 -24.12 4.64 -11.88
C VAL A 128 -23.77 3.39 -12.68
N ALA A 129 -23.49 2.27 -12.01
CA ALA A 129 -23.19 1.01 -12.67
C ALA A 129 -24.37 0.52 -13.53
N ARG A 130 -25.61 0.67 -13.06
CA ARG A 130 -26.81 0.36 -13.86
C ARG A 130 -26.91 1.23 -15.10
N GLN A 131 -26.64 2.53 -15.00
CA GLN A 131 -26.61 3.42 -16.15
C GLN A 131 -25.50 3.04 -17.15
N ILE A 132 -24.29 2.73 -16.67
CA ILE A 132 -23.17 2.35 -17.54
C ILE A 132 -23.44 1.04 -18.30
N HIS A 133 -24.11 0.09 -17.67
CA HIS A 133 -24.43 -1.21 -18.27
C HIS A 133 -25.80 -1.25 -18.93
N ASP A 134 -26.48 -0.11 -19.07
CA ASP A 134 -27.74 -0.02 -19.78
C ASP A 134 -27.48 -0.28 -21.29
N PRO A 135 -28.08 -1.31 -21.90
CA PRO A 135 -27.91 -1.59 -23.33
C PRO A 135 -28.31 -0.39 -24.21
N HIS A 136 -29.27 0.44 -23.77
CA HIS A 136 -29.71 1.61 -24.49
C HIS A 136 -28.65 2.72 -24.57
N CYS A 137 -27.64 2.73 -23.70
CA CYS A 137 -26.54 3.69 -23.80
C CYS A 137 -25.76 3.57 -25.12
N SER A 138 -25.75 2.39 -25.74
CA SER A 138 -25.12 2.21 -27.06
C SER A 138 -25.87 2.92 -28.18
N LEU A 139 -27.19 3.12 -28.04
CA LEU A 139 -28.02 3.84 -29.02
C LEU A 139 -27.78 5.35 -29.00
N LEU A 140 -27.36 5.88 -27.85
CA LEU A 140 -27.08 7.30 -27.63
C LEU A 140 -25.59 7.65 -27.84
N ALA A 141 -24.74 6.66 -28.12
CA ALA A 141 -23.34 6.90 -28.40
C ALA A 141 -23.21 7.71 -29.71
N PRO A 142 -22.51 8.86 -29.70
CA PRO A 142 -22.30 9.62 -30.93
C PRO A 142 -21.56 8.75 -31.94
N ALA A 143 -21.97 8.81 -33.21
CA ALA A 143 -21.27 8.13 -34.28
C ALA A 143 -19.80 8.57 -34.27
N ILE A 144 -18.91 7.65 -33.91
CA ILE A 144 -17.48 7.90 -33.95
C ILE A 144 -17.11 7.90 -35.44
N PRO A 145 -16.61 9.00 -36.01
CA PRO A 145 -16.11 8.98 -37.37
C PRO A 145 -15.07 7.87 -37.46
N ALA A 146 -15.27 6.93 -38.37
CA ALA A 146 -14.29 5.88 -38.64
C ALA A 146 -13.07 6.55 -39.25
N LYS A 147 -12.18 7.09 -38.40
CA LYS A 147 -10.87 7.52 -38.83
C LYS A 147 -10.15 6.23 -39.22
N PRO A 148 -9.74 6.07 -40.49
CA PRO A 148 -8.90 4.95 -40.87
C PRO A 148 -7.76 4.88 -39.87
N LEU A 149 -7.48 3.68 -39.34
CA LEU A 149 -6.29 3.44 -38.54
C LEU A 149 -5.11 3.69 -39.48
N GLU A 150 -4.61 4.93 -39.51
CA GLU A 150 -3.36 5.21 -40.18
C GLU A 150 -2.31 4.40 -39.44
N LEU A 151 -1.77 3.40 -40.13
CA LEU A 151 -0.66 2.63 -39.64
C LEU A 151 0.46 3.65 -39.39
N HIS A 152 0.81 3.86 -38.11
CA HIS A 152 1.96 4.68 -37.78
C HIS A 152 3.21 3.97 -38.33
N HIS A 153 3.57 4.29 -39.56
CA HIS A 153 4.86 3.94 -40.14
C HIS A 153 5.92 4.74 -39.39
N VAL A 154 6.55 4.08 -38.41
CA VAL A 154 7.76 4.61 -37.77
C VAL A 154 8.90 4.45 -38.78
N LEU A 155 9.02 5.42 -39.70
CA LEU A 155 10.06 5.43 -40.73
C LEU A 155 11.46 5.81 -40.19
N GLY A 156 11.55 6.26 -38.93
CA GLY A 156 12.82 6.56 -38.29
C GLY A 156 12.96 5.81 -36.98
N GLY A 157 13.88 4.84 -36.93
CA GLY A 157 14.38 4.30 -35.66
C GLY A 157 15.05 5.41 -34.85
N LEU A 158 15.16 5.20 -33.53
CA LEU A 158 15.80 6.10 -32.56
C LEU A 158 17.04 6.77 -33.16
N SER A 159 16.93 8.07 -33.46
CA SER A 159 18.04 8.89 -33.94
C SER A 159 19.27 8.65 -33.06
N THR A 160 20.31 8.12 -33.68
CA THR A 160 21.68 8.19 -33.22
C THR A 160 21.96 9.63 -32.79
N MET A 161 22.34 9.81 -31.54
CA MET A 161 22.82 11.08 -30.99
C MET A 161 23.96 11.58 -31.88
N ILE A 162 23.67 12.56 -32.74
CA ILE A 162 24.71 13.34 -33.40
C ILE A 162 25.34 14.21 -32.30
N PRO A 163 26.67 14.16 -32.10
CA PRO A 163 27.33 15.05 -31.16
C PRO A 163 27.17 16.49 -31.65
N HIS A 164 26.47 17.31 -30.88
CA HIS A 164 26.40 18.75 -31.13
C HIS A 164 27.79 19.38 -30.91
N PRO A 165 28.36 20.11 -31.89
CA PRO A 165 29.46 21.01 -31.62
C PRO A 165 28.95 22.26 -30.87
N PRO A 166 29.81 22.92 -30.07
CA PRO A 166 29.43 24.09 -29.29
C PRO A 166 29.63 25.36 -30.11
N GLU A 167 28.57 26.06 -30.50
CA GLU A 167 28.69 27.44 -30.98
C GLU A 167 27.58 28.36 -30.44
N LEU A 168 28.03 29.20 -29.49
CA LEU A 168 27.82 30.64 -29.36
C LEU A 168 26.73 31.33 -30.23
N SER A 169 25.73 31.80 -29.48
CA SER A 169 25.32 33.21 -29.39
C SER A 169 24.16 33.79 -30.23
N HIS A 170 23.48 34.70 -29.53
CA HIS A 170 22.65 35.86 -29.95
C HIS A 170 21.15 35.67 -30.25
N HIS A 171 20.35 36.07 -29.24
CA HIS A 171 19.30 37.10 -29.31
C HIS A 171 18.41 37.21 -30.57
N LEU A 172 17.10 37.02 -30.42
CA LEU A 172 16.11 38.12 -30.34
C LEU A 172 14.67 37.62 -30.15
N SER A 173 13.91 38.47 -29.46
CA SER A 173 12.51 38.35 -29.05
C SER A 173 11.52 38.25 -30.21
N SER A 174 10.47 37.44 -30.05
CA SER A 174 9.12 37.76 -30.56
C SER A 174 8.05 37.03 -29.77
N THR A 175 7.43 37.77 -28.87
CA THR A 175 6.16 37.45 -28.21
C THR A 175 5.03 37.45 -29.24
N SER A 176 4.50 36.27 -29.56
CA SER A 176 3.18 36.13 -30.18
C SER A 176 2.25 35.44 -29.18
N ILE A 177 1.28 36.21 -28.68
CA ILE A 177 0.22 35.75 -27.80
C ILE A 177 -0.82 35.04 -28.66
N VAL A 178 -0.88 33.72 -28.58
CA VAL A 178 -1.95 32.92 -29.18
C VAL A 178 -3.02 32.65 -28.10
N PRO A 179 -4.32 32.86 -28.38
CA PRO A 179 -5.36 32.58 -27.41
C PRO A 179 -5.47 31.06 -27.13
N VAL A 180 -5.47 30.74 -25.84
CA VAL A 180 -5.62 29.38 -25.29
C VAL A 180 -7.05 28.90 -25.58
N ALA A 181 -7.21 28.13 -26.65
CA ALA A 181 -8.40 27.30 -26.84
C ALA A 181 -8.31 26.12 -25.87
N THR A 182 -9.27 26.05 -24.96
CA THR A 182 -9.43 24.95 -23.99
C THR A 182 -9.70 23.65 -24.75
N GLN A 183 -8.68 22.81 -24.91
CA GLN A 183 -8.88 21.47 -25.46
C GLN A 183 -9.58 20.58 -24.43
N PRO A 184 -10.57 19.77 -24.83
CA PRO A 184 -11.17 18.78 -23.97
C PRO A 184 -10.12 17.72 -23.62
N VAL A 185 -9.98 17.45 -22.32
CA VAL A 185 -9.17 16.35 -21.78
C VAL A 185 -9.74 15.04 -22.33
N VAL A 186 -9.08 14.48 -23.35
CA VAL A 186 -9.38 13.15 -23.87
C VAL A 186 -8.95 12.14 -22.81
N LEU A 187 -9.92 11.69 -22.02
CA LEU A 187 -9.72 10.62 -21.05
C LEU A 187 -9.45 9.32 -21.82
N ARG A 188 -8.18 8.95 -21.93
CA ARG A 188 -7.71 7.73 -22.61
C ARG A 188 -8.23 6.51 -21.84
N LYS A 189 -9.36 5.97 -22.27
CA LYS A 189 -10.03 4.80 -21.71
C LYS A 189 -9.19 3.55 -22.00
N GLN A 190 -8.30 3.18 -21.08
CA GLN A 190 -7.61 1.89 -21.15
C GLN A 190 -8.63 0.77 -20.91
N ARG A 191 -8.82 -0.06 -21.93
CA ARG A 191 -9.72 -1.20 -21.95
C ARG A 191 -9.05 -2.34 -21.17
N ILE A 192 -9.33 -2.46 -19.86
CA ILE A 192 -8.98 -3.67 -19.11
C ILE A 192 -10.05 -4.71 -19.43
N ILE A 193 -9.69 -5.68 -20.27
CA ILE A 193 -10.52 -6.85 -20.56
C ILE A 193 -10.40 -7.81 -19.38
N TYR A 194 -11.46 -7.97 -18.59
CA TYR A 194 -11.58 -9.09 -17.66
C TYR A 194 -12.35 -10.21 -18.36
N THR A 195 -11.65 -11.25 -18.79
CA THR A 195 -12.28 -12.53 -19.16
C THR A 195 -12.48 -13.35 -17.88
N SER A 196 -13.68 -13.29 -17.32
CA SER A 196 -14.17 -14.21 -16.29
C SER A 196 -15.17 -15.15 -16.93
N ALA A 197 -14.75 -16.38 -17.24
CA ALA A 197 -15.66 -17.48 -17.52
C ALA A 197 -15.11 -18.76 -16.89
N LYS A 198 -15.74 -19.12 -15.77
CA LYS A 198 -15.65 -20.42 -15.12
C LYS A 198 -16.22 -21.47 -16.07
N ARG A 199 -15.45 -22.51 -16.39
CA ARG A 199 -15.94 -23.71 -17.06
C ARG A 199 -15.72 -24.89 -16.13
N THR A 200 -16.80 -25.30 -15.45
CA THR A 200 -16.88 -26.58 -14.76
C THR A 200 -17.03 -27.66 -15.82
N HIS A 201 -15.96 -28.42 -16.06
CA HIS A 201 -16.05 -29.70 -16.75
C HIS A 201 -16.29 -30.78 -15.70
N GLU A 202 -17.51 -31.29 -15.62
CA GLU A 202 -17.79 -32.61 -15.06
C GLU A 202 -17.21 -33.66 -16.03
N ILE A 203 -16.23 -34.41 -15.56
CA ILE A 203 -15.71 -35.59 -16.26
C ILE A 203 -16.38 -36.79 -15.59
N ILE A 204 -17.33 -37.39 -16.30
CA ILE A 204 -17.85 -38.72 -16.02
C ILE A 204 -16.83 -39.71 -16.59
N VAL A 205 -16.14 -40.46 -15.72
CA VAL A 205 -15.28 -41.59 -16.11
C VAL A 205 -16.07 -42.89 -15.90
N PRO A 206 -16.24 -43.75 -16.92
CA PRO A 206 -16.84 -45.05 -16.73
C PRO A 206 -15.84 -46.05 -16.15
N CYS A 207 -16.37 -46.88 -15.25
CA CYS A 207 -15.71 -48.00 -14.61
C CYS A 207 -15.50 -49.15 -15.61
N GLY A 208 -14.27 -49.65 -15.72
CA GLY A 208 -13.92 -50.87 -16.45
C GLY A 208 -12.89 -51.69 -15.66
N ARG A 209 -13.27 -52.92 -15.30
CA ARG A 209 -12.40 -53.96 -14.72
C ARG A 209 -11.53 -54.58 -15.81
N SER A 210 -10.26 -54.91 -15.50
CA SER A 210 -9.65 -56.21 -15.83
C SER A 210 -8.22 -56.33 -15.25
N LEU A 211 -8.07 -57.30 -14.34
CA LEU A 211 -6.98 -58.29 -14.14
C LEU A 211 -5.53 -58.03 -14.61
N GLN A 212 -4.61 -58.20 -13.63
CA GLN A 212 -3.51 -59.19 -13.59
C GLN A 212 -2.04 -58.67 -13.55
N GLU A 213 -1.38 -59.12 -12.47
CA GLU A 213 0.06 -59.44 -12.25
C GLU A 213 1.13 -58.36 -11.97
N ASP A 214 1.63 -58.45 -10.72
CA ASP A 214 3.02 -58.57 -10.26
C ASP A 214 4.08 -57.57 -10.73
N ASN A 215 4.60 -56.75 -9.79
CA ASN A 215 5.86 -57.06 -9.12
C ASN A 215 6.30 -56.01 -8.08
N ALA A 216 7.09 -56.54 -7.15
CA ALA A 216 7.63 -55.97 -5.93
C ALA A 216 8.46 -54.67 -6.10
N TRP A 217 8.70 -54.04 -4.94
CA TRP A 217 9.58 -52.88 -4.63
C TRP A 217 8.92 -51.49 -4.62
N LYS A 218 8.42 -51.08 -3.45
CA LYS A 218 8.92 -49.91 -2.67
C LYS A 218 8.06 -49.64 -1.43
N HIS A 219 8.38 -50.35 -0.34
CA HIS A 219 7.99 -49.98 1.02
C HIS A 219 8.93 -48.89 1.56
N SER A 220 8.51 -47.63 1.49
CA SER A 220 8.85 -46.52 2.41
C SER A 220 8.60 -45.20 1.73
N ASN A 221 7.35 -44.70 1.80
CA ASN A 221 7.02 -43.27 1.66
C ASN A 221 5.53 -43.02 1.94
N ASN A 222 4.97 -43.61 3.01
CA ASN A 222 3.55 -43.50 3.29
C ASN A 222 3.21 -43.09 4.74
N VAL A 223 3.98 -42.17 5.31
CA VAL A 223 3.64 -41.51 6.59
C VAL A 223 3.43 -40.00 6.45
N TYR A 224 3.81 -39.37 5.32
CA TYR A 224 3.68 -37.90 5.15
C TYR A 224 2.52 -37.41 4.28
N ASN A 225 1.73 -38.30 3.66
CA ASN A 225 0.62 -37.89 2.77
C ASN A 225 -0.79 -38.17 3.33
N ALA A 226 -0.92 -38.58 4.59
CA ALA A 226 -2.22 -38.86 5.22
C ALA A 226 -2.82 -37.67 6.02
N CYS A 227 -2.15 -36.51 6.11
CA CYS A 227 -2.64 -35.36 6.90
C CYS A 227 -3.25 -34.20 6.08
N ILE A 228 -3.27 -34.25 4.74
CA ILE A 228 -3.79 -33.15 3.89
C ILE A 228 -5.01 -33.58 3.06
N ARG A 229 -5.96 -34.34 3.65
CA ARG A 229 -7.24 -34.61 2.98
C ARG A 229 -8.52 -34.41 3.81
N ASN A 230 -8.43 -33.98 5.06
CA ASN A 230 -9.62 -33.68 5.88
C ASN A 230 -9.52 -32.33 6.61
N ARG A 231 -9.34 -31.23 5.87
CA ARG A 231 -9.54 -29.89 6.45
C ARG A 231 -10.20 -28.91 5.47
N SER A 232 -11.27 -29.37 4.82
CA SER A 232 -12.26 -28.52 4.17
C SER A 232 -13.31 -28.02 5.17
N HIS A 233 -12.91 -27.74 6.42
CA HIS A 233 -13.68 -26.81 7.24
C HIS A 233 -13.27 -25.41 6.79
N SER A 234 -13.94 -24.94 5.73
CA SER A 234 -14.14 -23.52 5.50
C SER A 234 -14.73 -22.96 6.79
N TYR A 235 -13.87 -22.54 7.71
CA TYR A 235 -14.24 -21.60 8.73
C TYR A 235 -14.66 -20.36 7.97
N VAL A 236 -15.98 -20.25 7.76
CA VAL A 236 -16.64 -18.98 7.55
C VAL A 236 -16.33 -18.21 8.82
N ILE A 237 -15.19 -17.52 8.82
CA ILE A 237 -14.86 -16.50 9.82
C ILE A 237 -16.12 -15.64 9.89
N PRO A 238 -16.76 -15.49 11.06
CA PRO A 238 -18.03 -14.77 11.15
C PRO A 238 -17.84 -13.34 10.66
N SER A 239 -18.12 -13.11 9.37
CA SER A 239 -18.07 -11.82 8.68
C SER A 239 -18.80 -10.76 9.51
N VAL A 240 -19.83 -11.19 10.22
CA VAL A 240 -20.65 -10.42 11.15
C VAL A 240 -19.80 -9.64 12.16
N ARG A 241 -18.70 -10.17 12.70
CA ARG A 241 -17.92 -9.46 13.75
C ARG A 241 -17.03 -8.37 13.15
N LEU A 242 -16.42 -8.61 11.99
CA LEU A 242 -15.66 -7.59 11.26
C LEU A 242 -16.58 -6.51 10.68
N GLU A 243 -17.74 -6.92 10.19
CA GLU A 243 -18.76 -6.05 9.61
C GLU A 243 -19.45 -5.20 10.69
N MET A 244 -19.71 -5.76 11.87
CA MET A 244 -20.19 -5.01 13.04
C MET A 244 -19.15 -3.99 13.52
N HIS A 245 -17.87 -4.36 13.57
CA HIS A 245 -16.81 -3.40 13.93
C HIS A 245 -16.63 -2.31 12.87
N ALA A 246 -16.73 -2.65 11.58
CA ALA A 246 -16.73 -1.67 10.50
C ALA A 246 -17.93 -0.72 10.59
N ASN A 247 -19.14 -1.24 10.82
CA ASN A 247 -20.35 -0.44 11.00
C ASN A 247 -20.27 0.46 12.25
N GLN A 248 -19.68 -0.02 13.34
CA GLN A 248 -19.46 0.77 14.55
C GLN A 248 -18.45 1.90 14.32
N CYS A 249 -17.38 1.66 13.55
CA CYS A 249 -16.45 2.70 13.11
C CYS A 249 -17.15 3.77 12.24
N VAL A 250 -17.99 3.36 11.29
CA VAL A 250 -18.77 4.28 10.44
C VAL A 250 -19.71 5.14 11.28
N ALA A 251 -20.48 4.54 12.19
CA ALA A 251 -21.36 5.27 13.09
C ALA A 251 -20.60 6.28 13.95
N SER A 252 -19.44 5.90 14.48
CA SER A 252 -18.57 6.76 15.28
C SER A 252 -18.01 7.94 14.46
N GLN A 253 -17.66 7.71 13.18
CA GLN A 253 -17.17 8.75 12.28
C GLN A 253 -18.27 9.73 11.84
N LEU A 254 -19.49 9.25 11.62
CA LEU A 254 -20.64 10.11 11.29
C LEU A 254 -20.95 11.07 12.44
N HIS A 255 -20.91 10.61 13.69
CA HIS A 255 -21.06 11.49 14.85
C HIS A 255 -19.91 12.51 14.98
N LYS A 256 -18.67 12.13 14.65
CA LYS A 256 -17.54 13.08 14.61
C LYS A 256 -17.65 14.14 13.52
N LYS A 257 -18.31 13.85 12.39
CA LYS A 257 -18.54 14.84 11.31
C LYS A 257 -19.56 15.91 11.68
N MET A 258 -20.39 15.69 12.72
CA MET A 258 -21.30 16.71 13.24
C MET A 258 -20.65 17.62 14.30
N VAL A 259 -19.35 17.47 14.59
CA VAL A 259 -18.63 18.48 15.35
C VAL A 259 -18.52 19.72 14.47
N VAL A 260 -19.44 20.67 14.71
CA VAL A 260 -19.49 22.01 14.13
C VAL A 260 -18.07 22.50 13.90
N ALA A 261 -17.72 22.70 12.63
CA ALA A 261 -16.38 23.12 12.24
C ALA A 261 -16.03 24.39 13.02
N LYS A 262 -15.19 24.26 14.06
CA LYS A 262 -14.73 25.40 14.85
C LYS A 262 -14.13 26.40 13.88
N SER A 263 -14.75 27.58 13.76
CA SER A 263 -14.27 28.66 12.92
C SER A 263 -12.80 28.90 13.24
N ARG A 264 -11.92 28.81 12.23
CA ARG A 264 -10.48 29.05 12.42
C ARG A 264 -10.30 30.48 12.93
N LYS A 265 -9.54 30.64 14.02
CA LYS A 265 -9.20 31.97 14.55
C LYS A 265 -8.51 32.80 13.45
N PRO A 266 -8.87 34.07 13.24
CA PRO A 266 -8.24 34.92 12.23
C PRO A 266 -6.73 35.04 12.52
N ARG A 267 -5.91 35.02 11.45
CA ARG A 267 -4.46 35.14 11.58
C ARG A 267 -4.10 36.58 11.94
N THR A 268 -3.25 36.76 12.94
CA THR A 268 -2.68 38.06 13.33
C THR A 268 -1.21 38.14 12.94
N CYS A 269 -0.68 39.36 12.80
CA CYS A 269 0.75 39.56 12.53
C CYS A 269 1.62 39.00 13.68
N LYS A 270 2.63 38.20 13.35
CA LYS A 270 3.55 37.58 14.33
C LYS A 270 4.40 38.57 15.13
N LYS A 271 4.53 39.82 14.66
CA LYS A 271 5.33 40.88 15.30
C LYS A 271 4.48 41.79 16.19
N CYS A 272 3.35 42.31 15.68
CA CYS A 272 2.54 43.32 16.38
C CYS A 272 1.15 42.83 16.81
N ALA A 273 0.78 41.56 16.56
CA ALA A 273 -0.49 40.94 16.91
C ALA A 273 -1.77 41.59 16.33
N LYS A 274 -1.68 42.59 15.45
CA LYS A 274 -2.86 43.20 14.80
C LYS A 274 -3.40 42.34 13.65
N PRO A 275 -4.73 42.17 13.51
CA PRO A 275 -5.36 41.35 12.46
C PRO A 275 -5.32 42.02 11.07
N GLU A 276 -5.30 43.35 11.01
CA GLU A 276 -5.23 44.11 9.75
C GLU A 276 -3.82 44.58 9.39
N CYS A 277 -2.79 44.12 10.10
CA CYS A 277 -1.43 44.46 9.73
C CYS A 277 -1.01 43.69 8.46
N PRO A 278 -0.42 44.34 7.44
CA PRO A 278 0.14 43.67 6.26
C PRO A 278 1.18 42.60 6.65
N GLY A 279 1.80 42.80 7.81
CA GLY A 279 2.66 41.86 8.52
C GLY A 279 2.07 40.47 8.80
N LYS A 280 0.77 40.24 8.56
CA LYS A 280 0.12 38.92 8.61
C LYS A 280 0.59 37.97 7.50
N ARG A 281 1.04 38.52 6.36
CA ARG A 281 1.60 37.74 5.24
C ARG A 281 3.10 37.53 5.41
N SER A 282 3.85 38.59 5.72
CA SER A 282 5.29 38.55 5.95
C SER A 282 5.68 39.57 7.02
N VAL A 283 6.49 39.18 8.00
CA VAL A 283 6.93 40.08 9.09
C VAL A 283 7.67 41.31 8.56
N LYS A 284 8.34 41.19 7.40
CA LYS A 284 9.07 42.29 6.76
C LYS A 284 8.15 43.48 6.41
N ASP A 285 6.86 43.22 6.21
CA ASP A 285 5.86 44.25 5.87
C ASP A 285 5.30 44.96 7.12
N CYS A 286 5.67 44.50 8.34
CA CYS A 286 5.18 45.06 9.58
C CYS A 286 5.97 46.29 10.02
N LYS A 287 5.36 47.47 9.81
CA LYS A 287 5.88 48.77 10.28
C LYS A 287 5.59 49.10 11.75
N ASN A 288 4.79 48.28 12.44
CA ASN A 288 4.48 48.48 13.86
C ASN A 288 5.61 47.96 14.76
N LEU A 289 5.69 48.53 15.97
CA LEU A 289 6.49 48.00 17.08
C LEU A 289 6.14 46.55 17.40
N CYS A 290 7.14 45.78 17.86
CA CYS A 290 6.85 44.45 18.37
C CYS A 290 5.98 44.52 19.62
N HIS A 291 4.96 43.66 19.69
CA HIS A 291 4.05 43.58 20.82
C HIS A 291 4.76 43.19 22.12
N ASP A 292 5.81 42.38 22.04
CA ASP A 292 6.49 41.83 23.22
C ASP A 292 7.62 42.73 23.71
N CYS A 293 8.55 43.13 22.83
CA CYS A 293 9.74 43.89 23.24
C CYS A 293 9.68 45.39 22.91
N GLY A 294 8.66 45.85 22.19
CA GLY A 294 8.55 47.27 21.80
C GLY A 294 9.63 47.77 20.83
N LYS A 295 10.41 46.88 20.18
CA LYS A 295 11.47 47.27 19.22
C LYS A 295 10.99 47.21 17.76
N TYR A 296 11.47 48.13 16.92
CA TYR A 296 11.20 48.16 15.48
C TYR A 296 11.92 47.05 14.71
N GLU A 297 13.13 46.67 15.12
CA GLU A 297 13.96 45.69 14.39
C GLU A 297 13.61 44.23 14.72
N CYS A 298 12.72 44.02 15.69
CA CYS A 298 12.33 42.69 16.11
C CYS A 298 11.60 41.91 15.01
N ARG A 299 11.96 40.63 14.84
CA ARG A 299 11.36 39.70 13.86
C ARG A 299 10.06 39.04 14.36
N GLY A 300 9.57 39.42 15.54
CA GLY A 300 8.39 38.83 16.18
C GLY A 300 8.64 37.47 16.81
N ARG A 301 7.58 36.85 17.37
CA ARG A 301 7.71 35.58 18.13
C ARG A 301 8.17 34.41 17.26
N ASN A 302 9.06 33.59 17.79
CA ASN A 302 9.41 32.31 17.21
C ASN A 302 8.31 31.28 17.46
N SER A 303 7.64 30.80 16.41
CA SER A 303 6.56 29.81 16.54
C SER A 303 7.01 28.46 17.13
N LYS A 304 8.31 28.17 17.14
CA LYS A 304 8.88 26.96 17.76
C LYS A 304 9.21 27.14 19.24
N ARG A 305 9.21 28.37 19.77
CA ARG A 305 9.60 28.69 21.16
C ARG A 305 8.67 29.75 21.74
N LEU A 306 7.42 29.37 21.99
CA LEU A 306 6.37 30.28 22.49
C LEU A 306 6.64 30.87 23.89
N HIS A 307 7.53 30.24 24.67
CA HIS A 307 7.89 30.66 26.02
C HIS A 307 9.01 31.73 26.07
N LEU A 308 9.69 31.97 24.95
CA LEU A 308 10.73 33.00 24.88
C LEU A 308 10.12 34.29 24.33
N THR A 309 10.44 35.40 24.98
CA THR A 309 10.25 36.72 24.38
C THR A 309 11.09 36.82 23.11
N CYS A 310 10.59 37.58 22.14
CA CYS A 310 11.06 37.69 20.76
C CYS A 310 12.56 38.01 20.56
#